data_AF-A0A561T8S5-F1
#
_entry.id   AF-A0A561T8S5-F1
#
_cell.length_a   1.000
_cell.length_b   1.000
_cell.length_c   1.000
_cell.angle_alpha   90.00
_cell.angle_beta   90.00
_cell.angle_gamma   90.00
#
_symmetry.space_group_name_H-M   'P 1'
#
loop_
_entity.id
_entity.type
_entity.pdbx_description
1 polymer ?
#
loop_
_entity_poly.entity_id
_entity_poly.type
_entity_poly.pdbx_seq_one_letter_code
_entity_poly.pdbx_strand_id
1 'polypeptide(L)'
;MSVINDIDVQAFKDTTAAVRANPQLGQATFSVNGSWQGGCRLTARTGALTQGGERDETRTARYVMSSDEPTALLGTDSAVSPAEYLLQALAGCYTVTLAALASAQGVELEAYRLELEGDIDLQGFLGIDPTVRPGLQQVRVRLDVDAPGTSRERLQELVSLVESRSPIRDTLVSPVDVVTTLA
;
A
#
# COMPACT_ATOMS: atom_id res chain seq x y z
N MET A 1 -15.73 -22.83 9.53
CA MET A 1 -15.23 -21.53 9.04
C MET A 1 -14.86 -21.73 7.58
N SER A 2 -15.37 -20.93 6.65
CA SER A 2 -14.97 -21.00 5.24
C SER A 2 -13.72 -20.13 5.07
N VAL A 3 -12.56 -20.77 4.95
CA VAL A 3 -11.31 -20.09 4.61
C VAL A 3 -11.12 -20.21 3.09
N ILE A 4 -10.87 -19.08 2.42
CA ILE A 4 -10.56 -19.01 0.98
C ILE A 4 -9.37 -18.07 0.84
N ASN A 5 -8.35 -18.45 0.05
CA ASN A 5 -7.09 -17.70 -0.12
C ASN A 5 -6.44 -17.29 1.22
N ASP A 6 -6.49 -18.18 2.22
CA ASP A 6 -6.05 -17.94 3.61
C ASP A 6 -6.76 -16.79 4.35
N ILE A 7 -7.90 -16.33 3.82
CA ILE A 7 -8.77 -15.34 4.45
C ILE A 7 -9.94 -16.05 5.12
N ASP A 8 -10.15 -15.77 6.41
CA ASP A 8 -11.40 -16.13 7.10
C ASP A 8 -12.55 -15.26 6.58
N VAL A 9 -13.35 -15.84 5.68
CA VAL A 9 -14.47 -15.16 5.03
C VAL A 9 -15.56 -14.77 6.03
N GLN A 10 -15.71 -15.53 7.12
CA GLN A 10 -16.69 -15.18 8.16
C GLN A 10 -16.20 -13.97 8.95
N ALA A 11 -14.93 -13.96 9.38
CA ALA A 11 -14.35 -12.81 10.07
C ALA A 11 -14.38 -11.53 9.21
N PHE A 12 -14.17 -11.64 7.90
CA PHE A 12 -14.33 -10.52 6.97
C PHE A 12 -15.76 -9.97 6.94
N LYS A 13 -16.77 -10.86 6.86
CA LYS A 13 -18.19 -10.48 6.89
C LYS A 13 -18.57 -9.85 8.23
N ASP A 14 -18.10 -10.42 9.34
CA ASP A 14 -18.35 -9.92 10.69
C ASP A 14 -17.74 -8.53 10.87
N THR A 15 -16.50 -8.33 10.40
CA THR A 15 -15.84 -7.01 10.39
C THR A 15 -16.63 -6.01 9.56
N THR A 16 -17.09 -6.41 8.37
CA THR A 16 -17.93 -5.56 7.51
C THR A 16 -19.23 -5.15 8.20
N ALA A 17 -19.89 -6.10 8.87
CA ALA A 17 -21.12 -5.85 9.62
C ALA A 17 -20.87 -4.93 10.81
N ALA A 18 -19.79 -5.15 11.55
CA ALA A 18 -19.39 -4.32 12.69
C ALA A 18 -19.11 -2.87 12.27
N VAL A 19 -18.35 -2.66 11.20
CA VAL A 19 -18.09 -1.31 10.65
C VAL A 19 -19.37 -0.66 10.11
N ARG A 20 -20.28 -1.44 9.51
CA ARG A 20 -21.58 -0.90 9.08
C ARG A 20 -22.44 -0.45 10.26
N ALA A 21 -22.44 -1.20 11.35
CA ALA A 21 -23.19 -0.87 12.57
C ALA A 21 -22.55 0.28 13.35
N ASN A 22 -21.21 0.35 13.38
CA ASN A 22 -20.44 1.41 14.01
C ASN A 22 -19.28 1.84 13.09
N PRO A 23 -19.49 2.89 12.25
CA PRO A 23 -18.47 3.36 11.30
C PRO A 23 -17.14 3.78 11.94
N GLN A 24 -17.12 4.15 13.22
CA GLN A 24 -15.89 4.51 13.91
C GLN A 24 -14.89 3.35 13.96
N LEU A 25 -15.36 2.10 14.02
CA LEU A 25 -14.50 0.91 14.01
C LEU A 25 -13.70 0.76 12.71
N GLY A 26 -14.12 1.42 11.63
CA GLY A 26 -13.40 1.47 10.36
C GLY A 26 -12.28 2.51 10.31
N GLN A 27 -12.14 3.37 11.32
CA GLN A 27 -11.10 4.39 11.36
C GLN A 27 -9.81 3.81 11.94
N ALA A 28 -8.70 4.02 11.23
CA ALA A 28 -7.39 3.55 11.66
C ALA A 28 -6.31 4.62 11.46
N THR A 29 -5.38 4.70 12.41
CA THR A 29 -4.19 5.55 12.34
C THR A 29 -2.94 4.68 12.37
N PHE A 30 -2.15 4.77 11.30
CA PHE A 30 -0.84 4.14 11.22
C PHE A 30 0.24 5.17 11.55
N SER A 31 1.33 4.73 12.20
CA SER A 31 2.44 5.61 12.54
C SER A 31 3.80 4.99 12.18
N VAL A 32 4.75 5.84 11.86
CA VAL A 32 6.15 5.51 11.61
C VAL A 32 7.03 6.58 12.23
N ASN A 33 8.13 6.17 12.87
CA ASN A 33 9.09 7.08 13.48
C ASN A 33 10.47 6.75 12.97
N GLY A 34 11.21 7.75 12.49
CA GLY A 34 12.52 7.55 11.87
C GLY A 34 13.55 8.59 12.26
N SER A 35 14.80 8.27 11.95
CA SER A 35 15.96 9.13 12.20
C SER A 35 16.95 9.05 11.05
N TRP A 36 17.50 10.20 10.67
CA TRP A 36 18.51 10.31 9.63
C TRP A 36 19.80 9.56 10.02
N GLN A 37 20.41 8.89 9.04
CA GLN A 37 21.60 8.04 9.23
C GLN A 37 22.82 8.55 8.45
N GLY A 38 22.82 9.83 8.04
CA GLY A 38 23.84 10.38 7.13
C GLY A 38 23.52 10.10 5.66
N GLY A 39 23.93 10.99 4.76
CA GLY A 39 23.62 10.86 3.32
C GLY A 39 22.11 10.80 3.05
N CYS A 40 21.72 10.04 2.03
CA CYS A 40 20.31 9.78 1.68
C CYS A 40 19.65 8.70 2.55
N ARG A 41 20.24 8.33 3.70
CA ARG A 41 19.80 7.18 4.49
C ARG A 41 18.88 7.56 5.65
N LEU A 42 17.84 6.75 5.82
CA LEU A 42 16.86 6.78 6.91
C LEU A 42 16.73 5.39 7.54
N THR A 43 16.64 5.33 8.87
CA THR A 43 16.11 4.15 9.56
C THR A 43 14.84 4.54 10.31
N ALA A 44 13.77 3.80 10.06
CA ALA A 44 12.45 4.01 10.63
C ALA A 44 11.89 2.73 11.28
N ARG A 45 10.93 2.90 12.18
CA ARG A 45 10.20 1.81 12.83
C ARG A 45 8.70 2.09 12.80
N THR A 46 7.91 1.05 12.54
CA THR A 46 6.44 1.14 12.67
C THR A 46 6.09 1.46 14.13
N GLY A 47 5.25 2.47 14.35
CA GLY A 47 4.74 2.84 15.67
C GLY A 47 3.47 2.08 16.06
N ALA A 48 2.68 2.67 16.96
CA ALA A 48 1.40 2.12 17.36
C ALA A 48 0.37 2.22 16.23
N LEU A 49 -0.50 1.22 16.13
CA LEU A 49 -1.74 1.27 15.37
C LEU A 49 -2.86 1.68 16.33
N THR A 50 -3.69 2.63 15.91
CA THR A 50 -4.93 2.98 16.61
C THR A 50 -6.10 2.62 15.71
N GLN A 51 -7.11 1.94 16.22
CA GLN A 51 -8.34 1.60 15.51
C GLN A 51 -9.56 1.98 16.36
N GLY A 52 -10.55 2.64 15.75
CA GLY A 52 -11.76 3.06 16.48
C GLY A 52 -11.49 4.00 17.67
N GLY A 53 -10.39 4.74 17.63
CA GLY A 53 -9.95 5.62 18.72
C GLY A 53 -9.16 4.91 19.83
N GLU A 54 -9.02 3.59 19.78
CA GLU A 54 -8.29 2.79 20.77
C GLU A 54 -6.97 2.25 20.20
N ARG A 55 -5.97 2.14 21.05
CA ARG A 55 -4.68 1.55 20.65
C ARG A 55 -4.86 0.06 20.42
N ASP A 56 -4.41 -0.44 19.27
CA ASP A 56 -4.36 -1.86 18.98
C ASP A 56 -3.17 -2.51 19.70
N GLU A 57 -3.45 -3.16 20.83
CA GLU A 57 -2.48 -3.92 21.61
C GLU A 57 -2.17 -5.31 21.01
N THR A 58 -2.94 -5.76 20.01
CA THR A 58 -2.70 -7.04 19.33
C THR A 58 -1.57 -6.96 18.30
N ARG A 59 -1.18 -5.75 17.88
CA ARG A 59 -0.02 -5.51 17.02
C ARG A 59 1.29 -5.68 17.80
N THR A 60 1.72 -6.93 17.89
CA THR A 60 2.93 -7.36 18.64
C THR A 60 4.23 -7.06 17.90
N ALA A 61 4.23 -7.10 16.57
CA ALA A 61 5.43 -6.87 15.78
C ALA A 61 5.78 -5.37 15.62
N ARG A 62 7.08 -5.08 15.60
CA ARG A 62 7.64 -3.77 15.21
C ARG A 62 8.63 -4.02 14.08
N TYR A 63 8.36 -3.42 12.93
CA TYR A 63 9.20 -3.60 11.75
C TYR A 63 10.15 -2.42 11.61
N VAL A 64 11.42 -2.73 11.37
CA VAL A 64 12.45 -1.75 11.02
C VAL A 64 12.47 -1.64 9.50
N MET A 65 12.46 -0.41 9.01
CA MET A 65 12.52 -0.07 7.59
C MET A 65 13.74 0.82 7.39
N SER A 66 14.51 0.53 6.36
CA SER A 66 15.69 1.30 5.99
C SER A 66 15.48 1.82 4.58
N SER A 67 15.79 3.09 4.36
CA SER A 67 15.72 3.70 3.04
C SER A 67 17.04 4.37 2.71
N ASP A 68 17.39 4.33 1.43
CA ASP A 68 18.56 4.95 0.80
C ASP A 68 18.16 5.31 -0.64
N GLU A 69 19.10 5.70 -1.49
CA GLU A 69 18.87 5.81 -2.93
C GLU A 69 19.89 4.96 -3.72
N PRO A 70 19.60 4.60 -4.98
CA PRO A 70 20.60 4.05 -5.88
C PRO A 70 21.81 4.98 -6.02
N THR A 71 22.98 4.43 -6.35
CA THR A 71 24.20 5.24 -6.55
C THR A 71 24.01 6.32 -7.63
N ALA A 72 23.23 6.03 -8.67
CA ALA A 72 22.89 6.98 -9.72
C ALA A 72 22.09 8.21 -9.22
N LEU A 73 21.46 8.08 -8.04
CA LEU A 73 20.66 9.12 -7.37
C LEU A 73 21.32 9.55 -6.05
N LEU A 74 22.66 9.53 -5.99
CA LEU A 74 23.49 10.02 -4.88
C LEU A 74 23.39 9.23 -3.57
N GLY A 75 22.66 8.11 -3.55
CA GLY A 75 22.66 7.21 -2.41
C GLY A 75 23.83 6.22 -2.46
N THR A 76 23.76 5.22 -1.58
CA THR A 76 24.78 4.16 -1.48
C THR A 76 24.29 2.79 -1.92
N ASP A 77 23.09 2.71 -2.50
CA ASP A 77 22.45 1.46 -2.93
C ASP A 77 22.41 0.41 -1.80
N SER A 78 22.28 0.88 -0.55
CA SER A 78 22.37 0.06 0.66
C SER A 78 21.01 -0.31 1.24
N ALA A 79 19.94 0.31 0.75
CA ALA A 79 18.56 0.06 1.14
C ALA A 79 17.59 0.53 0.03
N VAL A 80 16.31 0.22 0.21
CA VAL A 80 15.24 0.50 -0.76
C VAL A 80 15.03 2.00 -0.96
N SER A 81 14.82 2.44 -2.20
CA SER A 81 14.48 3.82 -2.53
C SER A 81 13.11 4.22 -1.96
N PRO A 82 12.91 5.46 -1.51
CA PRO A 82 11.58 5.98 -1.17
C PRO A 82 10.54 5.78 -2.28
N ALA A 83 10.94 5.91 -3.56
CA ALA A 83 10.05 5.69 -4.69
C ALA A 83 9.61 4.22 -4.79
N GLU A 84 10.55 3.29 -4.59
CA GLU A 84 10.28 1.85 -4.55
C GLU A 84 9.40 1.47 -3.36
N TYR A 85 9.54 2.16 -2.22
CA TYR A 85 8.64 2.00 -1.07
C TYR A 85 7.19 2.35 -1.42
N LEU A 86 6.96 3.40 -2.23
CA LEU A 86 5.60 3.73 -2.71
C LEU A 86 5.04 2.64 -3.63
N LEU A 87 5.86 2.11 -4.54
CA LEU A 87 5.46 1.01 -5.42
C LEU A 87 5.16 -0.26 -4.61
N GLN A 88 6.02 -0.59 -3.63
CA GLN A 88 5.82 -1.72 -2.72
C GLN A 88 4.55 -1.56 -1.88
N ALA A 89 4.24 -0.34 -1.42
CA ALA A 89 3.01 -0.07 -0.69
C ALA A 89 1.77 -0.28 -1.56
N LEU A 90 1.79 0.17 -2.82
CA LEU A 90 0.71 -0.06 -3.78
C LEU A 90 0.54 -1.56 -4.07
N ALA A 91 1.63 -2.25 -4.34
CA ALA A 91 1.67 -3.70 -4.55
C ALA A 91 1.04 -4.48 -3.39
N GLY A 92 1.47 -4.19 -2.16
CA GLY A 92 0.92 -4.82 -0.96
C GLY A 92 -0.57 -4.52 -0.79
N CYS A 93 -0.98 -3.28 -1.06
CA CYS A 93 -2.38 -2.91 -1.00
C CYS A 93 -3.24 -3.66 -2.03
N TYR A 94 -2.79 -3.76 -3.27
CA TYR A 94 -3.48 -4.55 -4.30
C TYR A 94 -3.58 -6.02 -3.93
N THR A 95 -2.51 -6.59 -3.37
CA THR A 95 -2.48 -7.97 -2.88
C THR A 95 -3.56 -8.20 -1.83
N VAL A 96 -3.59 -7.37 -0.78
CA VAL A 96 -4.57 -7.49 0.32
C VAL A 96 -6.00 -7.29 -0.20
N THR A 97 -6.23 -6.27 -1.02
CA THR A 97 -7.57 -5.99 -1.57
C THR A 97 -8.04 -7.11 -2.50
N LEU A 98 -7.18 -7.63 -3.38
CA LEU A 98 -7.53 -8.72 -4.30
C LEU A 98 -7.88 -9.99 -3.52
N ALA A 99 -7.00 -10.42 -2.61
CA ALA A 99 -7.21 -11.63 -1.82
C ALA A 99 -8.50 -11.54 -1.00
N ALA A 100 -8.75 -10.43 -0.31
CA ALA A 100 -9.96 -10.25 0.49
C ALA A 100 -11.24 -10.26 -0.37
N LEU A 101 -11.26 -9.52 -1.48
CA LEU A 101 -12.44 -9.42 -2.35
C LEU A 101 -12.73 -10.70 -3.14
N ALA A 102 -11.69 -11.38 -3.62
CA ALA A 102 -11.82 -12.68 -4.27
C ALA A 102 -12.43 -13.70 -3.30
N SER A 103 -11.88 -13.78 -2.08
CA SER A 103 -12.35 -14.68 -1.03
C SER A 103 -13.80 -14.40 -0.62
N ALA A 104 -14.17 -13.12 -0.45
CA ALA A 104 -15.54 -12.72 -0.16
C ALA A 104 -16.54 -13.08 -1.28
N GLN A 105 -16.06 -13.22 -2.51
CA GLN A 105 -16.85 -13.59 -3.69
C GLN A 105 -16.74 -15.08 -4.05
N GLY A 106 -16.04 -15.88 -3.24
CA GLY A 106 -15.85 -17.32 -3.47
C GLY A 106 -14.92 -17.65 -4.64
N VAL A 107 -14.04 -16.71 -5.03
CA VAL A 107 -13.03 -16.93 -6.07
C VAL A 107 -11.74 -17.40 -5.41
N GLU A 108 -11.33 -18.62 -5.75
CA GLU A 108 -10.06 -19.21 -5.34
C GLU A 108 -8.95 -18.77 -6.30
N LEU A 109 -7.87 -18.23 -5.74
CA LEU A 109 -6.67 -17.81 -6.47
C LEU A 109 -5.64 -18.93 -6.39
N GLU A 110 -5.15 -19.38 -7.53
CA GLU A 110 -4.02 -20.32 -7.60
C GLU A 110 -2.69 -19.57 -7.59
N ALA A 111 -2.60 -18.46 -8.33
CA ALA A 111 -1.41 -17.63 -8.39
C ALA A 111 -1.75 -16.15 -8.60
N TYR A 112 -0.86 -15.28 -8.11
CA TYR A 112 -0.92 -13.85 -8.31
C TYR A 112 0.49 -13.28 -8.46
N ARG A 113 0.71 -12.51 -9.52
CA ARG A 113 1.94 -11.76 -9.77
C ARG A 113 1.62 -10.32 -10.16
N LEU A 114 2.52 -9.43 -9.77
CA LEU A 114 2.43 -8.01 -10.03
C LEU A 114 3.79 -7.47 -10.48
N GLU A 115 3.78 -6.58 -11.46
CA GLU A 115 4.94 -5.82 -11.93
C GLU A 115 4.56 -4.35 -11.91
N LEU A 116 5.40 -3.53 -11.27
CA LEU A 116 5.17 -2.10 -11.12
C LEU A 116 6.40 -1.32 -11.53
N GLU A 117 6.16 -0.19 -12.17
CA GLU A 117 7.17 0.78 -12.55
C GLU A 117 6.58 2.19 -12.44
N GLY A 118 7.42 3.14 -12.03
CA GLY A 118 7.03 4.51 -11.74
C GLY A 118 8.05 5.49 -12.28
N ASP A 119 7.57 6.55 -12.96
CA ASP A 119 8.45 7.55 -13.57
C ASP A 119 8.62 8.77 -12.65
N ILE A 120 9.86 9.25 -12.51
CA ILE A 120 10.21 10.49 -11.82
C ILE A 120 11.10 11.32 -12.75
N ASP A 121 10.88 12.63 -12.79
CA ASP A 121 11.79 13.59 -13.42
C ASP A 121 12.50 14.39 -12.32
N LEU A 122 13.82 14.22 -12.27
CA LEU A 122 14.67 14.86 -11.26
C LEU A 122 14.71 16.38 -11.39
N GLN A 123 14.32 16.97 -12.53
CA GLN A 123 14.24 18.43 -12.66
C GLN A 123 13.31 19.05 -11.62
N GLY A 124 12.21 18.36 -11.27
CA GLY A 124 11.29 18.82 -10.23
C GLY A 124 11.91 18.75 -8.84
N PHE A 125 12.56 17.63 -8.50
CA PHE A 125 13.24 17.46 -7.21
C PHE A 125 14.43 18.42 -7.03
N LEU A 126 15.22 18.62 -8.09
CA LEU A 126 16.40 19.49 -8.10
C LEU A 126 16.06 20.97 -8.27
N GLY A 127 14.79 21.33 -8.47
CA GLY A 127 14.34 22.72 -8.65
C GLY A 127 14.83 23.37 -9.95
N ILE A 128 15.10 22.58 -10.99
CA ILE A 128 15.60 23.06 -12.29
C ILE A 128 14.45 23.62 -13.14
N ASP A 129 13.31 22.92 -13.17
CA ASP A 129 12.12 23.36 -13.90
C ASP A 129 10.92 23.42 -12.94
N PRO A 130 10.37 24.63 -12.66
CA PRO A 130 9.25 24.80 -11.74
C PRO A 130 7.91 24.25 -12.28
N THR A 131 7.83 23.90 -13.56
CA THR A 131 6.65 23.28 -14.17
C THR A 131 6.64 21.76 -14.03
N VAL A 132 7.79 21.16 -13.74
CA VAL A 132 7.94 19.72 -13.52
C VAL A 132 7.64 19.39 -12.06
N ARG A 133 6.66 18.50 -11.84
CA ARG A 133 6.38 18.02 -10.47
C ARG A 133 7.49 17.08 -9.98
N PRO A 134 7.89 17.15 -8.70
CA PRO A 134 8.94 16.29 -8.14
C PRO A 134 8.48 14.84 -7.85
N GLY A 135 7.18 14.60 -7.70
CA GLY A 135 6.64 13.27 -7.39
C GLY A 135 6.51 12.35 -8.61
N LEU A 136 6.02 11.13 -8.38
CA LEU A 136 5.69 10.16 -9.42
C LEU A 136 4.77 10.80 -10.49
N GLN A 137 5.11 10.62 -11.76
CA GLN A 137 4.35 11.12 -12.89
C GLN A 137 3.33 10.11 -13.38
N GLN A 138 3.77 8.86 -13.52
CA GLN A 138 2.92 7.73 -13.91
C GLN A 138 3.42 6.46 -13.25
N VAL A 139 2.50 5.72 -12.63
CA VAL A 139 2.72 4.36 -12.16
C VAL A 139 1.96 3.41 -13.07
N ARG A 140 2.64 2.39 -13.59
CA ARG A 140 2.04 1.35 -14.43
C ARG A 140 2.07 0.05 -13.64
N VAL A 141 0.94 -0.63 -13.59
CA VAL A 141 0.78 -1.91 -12.88
C VAL A 141 0.34 -2.98 -13.88
N ARG A 142 1.09 -4.07 -13.96
CA ARG A 142 0.69 -5.27 -14.68
C ARG A 142 0.35 -6.36 -13.66
N LEU A 143 -0.86 -6.89 -13.77
CA LEU A 143 -1.36 -7.97 -12.91
C LEU A 143 -1.48 -9.25 -13.73
N ASP A 144 -1.00 -10.35 -13.18
CA ASP A 144 -1.23 -11.70 -13.67
C ASP A 144 -1.92 -12.49 -12.56
N VAL A 145 -3.12 -12.99 -12.85
CA VAL A 145 -4.00 -13.65 -11.87
C VAL A 145 -4.42 -14.98 -12.45
N ASP A 146 -4.07 -16.05 -11.75
CA ASP A 146 -4.53 -17.39 -12.05
C ASP A 146 -5.58 -17.82 -11.03
N ALA A 147 -6.76 -18.20 -11.52
CA ALA A 147 -7.92 -18.55 -10.72
C ALA A 147 -8.79 -19.54 -11.51
N PRO A 148 -8.43 -20.84 -11.52
CA PRO A 148 -9.12 -21.86 -12.28
C PRO A 148 -10.63 -21.84 -12.02
N GLY A 149 -11.41 -22.00 -13.10
CA GLY A 149 -12.87 -21.98 -13.00
C GLY A 149 -13.50 -20.59 -12.90
N THR A 150 -12.70 -19.51 -12.89
CA THR A 150 -13.19 -18.12 -12.94
C THR A 150 -13.02 -17.56 -14.36
N SER A 151 -14.06 -16.92 -14.91
CA SER A 151 -13.98 -16.33 -16.25
C SER A 151 -13.09 -15.09 -16.27
N ARG A 152 -12.54 -14.77 -17.44
CA ARG A 152 -11.69 -13.58 -17.62
C ARG A 152 -12.44 -12.29 -17.31
N GLU A 153 -13.71 -12.22 -17.69
CA GLU A 153 -14.59 -11.08 -17.42
C GLU A 153 -14.76 -10.90 -15.91
N ARG A 154 -14.95 -12.00 -15.16
CA ARG A 154 -15.06 -11.97 -13.71
C ARG A 154 -13.77 -11.53 -13.03
N LEU A 155 -12.61 -11.93 -13.56
CA LEU A 155 -11.31 -11.44 -13.08
C LEU A 155 -11.13 -9.94 -13.37
N GLN A 156 -11.58 -9.45 -14.52
CA GLN A 156 -11.54 -8.02 -14.85
C GLN A 156 -12.45 -7.19 -13.92
N GLU A 157 -13.63 -7.71 -13.57
CA GLU A 157 -14.50 -7.10 -12.56
C GLU A 157 -13.80 -7.03 -11.20
N LEU A 158 -13.14 -8.12 -10.78
CA LEU A 158 -12.38 -8.15 -9.53
C LEU A 158 -11.24 -7.11 -9.53
N VAL A 159 -10.48 -7.00 -10.62
CA VAL A 159 -9.41 -6.00 -10.75
C VAL A 159 -9.99 -4.58 -10.68
N SER A 160 -11.13 -4.32 -11.34
CA SER A 160 -11.82 -3.03 -11.25
C SER A 160 -12.26 -2.70 -9.82
N LEU A 161 -12.68 -3.71 -9.05
CA LEU A 161 -12.99 -3.56 -7.63
C LEU A 161 -11.74 -3.29 -6.79
N VAL A 162 -10.60 -3.93 -7.11
CA VAL A 162 -9.31 -3.63 -6.45
C VAL A 162 -8.91 -2.19 -6.67
N GLU A 163 -9.00 -1.72 -7.92
CA GLU A 163 -8.68 -0.33 -8.26
C GLU A 163 -9.57 0.66 -7.51
N SER A 164 -10.88 0.41 -7.44
CA SER A 164 -11.82 1.31 -6.77
C SER A 164 -11.79 1.25 -5.23
N ARG A 165 -11.21 0.18 -4.64
CA ARG A 165 -11.24 -0.04 -3.18
C ARG A 165 -9.87 0.01 -2.51
N SER A 166 -8.78 0.05 -3.27
CA SER A 166 -7.42 0.13 -2.74
C SER A 166 -7.15 1.51 -2.11
N PRO A 167 -6.93 1.62 -0.79
CA PRO A 167 -6.65 2.90 -0.15
C PRO A 167 -5.34 3.54 -0.63
N ILE A 168 -4.32 2.73 -0.95
CA ILE A 168 -3.04 3.25 -1.43
C ILE A 168 -3.14 3.76 -2.87
N ARG A 169 -3.92 3.11 -3.74
CA ARG A 169 -4.17 3.67 -5.08
C ARG A 169 -4.91 4.99 -4.99
N ASP A 170 -5.98 5.05 -4.18
CA ASP A 170 -6.70 6.30 -3.94
C ASP A 170 -5.73 7.41 -3.48
N THR A 171 -4.87 7.11 -2.50
CA THR A 171 -3.81 8.04 -2.04
C THR A 171 -2.89 8.54 -3.17
N LEU A 172 -2.58 7.71 -4.16
CA LEU A 172 -1.68 8.08 -5.28
C LEU A 172 -2.38 8.88 -6.39
N VAL A 173 -3.70 8.71 -6.56
CA VAL A 173 -4.46 9.35 -7.65
C VAL A 173 -5.35 10.51 -7.18
N SER A 174 -5.48 10.68 -5.86
CA SER A 174 -6.29 11.72 -5.21
C SER A 174 -5.40 12.60 -4.32
N PRO A 175 -5.68 13.92 -4.19
CA PRO A 175 -4.96 14.77 -3.25
C PRO A 175 -5.17 14.34 -1.80
N VAL A 176 -4.08 14.22 -1.04
CA VAL A 176 -4.09 14.01 0.42
C VAL A 176 -3.46 15.23 1.08
N ASP A 177 -4.11 15.76 2.10
CA ASP A 177 -3.56 16.87 2.89
C ASP A 177 -2.39 16.37 3.75
N VAL A 178 -1.19 16.88 3.48
CA VAL A 178 0.04 16.51 4.18
C VAL A 178 0.57 17.76 4.89
N VAL A 179 0.37 17.79 6.21
CA VAL A 179 0.79 18.91 7.07
C VAL A 179 2.16 18.63 7.66
N THR A 180 3.10 19.55 7.47
CA THR A 180 4.45 19.49 8.06
C THR A 180 4.61 20.60 9.10
N THR A 181 5.13 20.26 10.27
CA THR A 181 5.43 21.22 11.34
C THR A 181 6.89 21.11 11.73
N LEU A 182 7.56 22.25 11.86
CA LEU A 182 8.88 22.33 12.48
C LEU A 182 8.69 22.50 13.99
N ALA A 183 9.19 21.53 14.76
CA ALA A 183 9.12 21.53 16.22
C ALA A 183 10.21 22.40 16.86
#